data_AF-A0A1I7BG91-F1
#
_entry.id   AF-A0A1I7BG91-F1
#
_cell.length_a   1.000
_cell.length_b   1.000
_cell.length_c   1.000
_cell.angle_alpha   90.00
_cell.angle_beta   90.00
_cell.angle_gamma   90.00
#
_symmetry.space_group_name_H-M   'P 1'
#
loop_
_entity.id
_entity.type
_entity.pdbx_description
1 polymer ?
#
loop_
_entity_poly.entity_id
_entity_poly.type
_entity_poly.pdbx_seq_one_letter_code
_entity_poly.pdbx_strand_id
1 'polypeptide(L)'
;MSRRSPVTTILLRECVGTGLAVSAFAYSGWITTVTIADLLSHLTHPEEIRFKLHAFLAALDCLTWWAGVGGLRLAGWRPTWPVAIGLALIAISTIKMIAVGVIGHYA
;
A
#
# COMPACT_ATOMS: atom_id res chain seq x y z
N MET A 1 -8.60 -16.99 -37.36
CA MET A 1 -8.29 -16.51 -36.00
C MET A 1 -8.90 -17.47 -34.99
N SER A 2 -8.07 -18.17 -34.20
CA SER A 2 -8.57 -19.08 -33.16
C SER A 2 -9.28 -18.26 -32.08
N ARG A 3 -10.59 -18.49 -31.91
CA ARG A 3 -11.41 -17.78 -30.94
C ARG A 3 -10.95 -18.22 -29.55
N ARG A 4 -10.30 -17.34 -28.79
CA ARG A 4 -9.93 -17.62 -27.39
C ARG A 4 -11.16 -18.13 -26.66
N SER A 5 -11.04 -19.32 -26.07
CA SER A 5 -12.12 -19.91 -25.29
C SER A 5 -12.45 -18.98 -24.11
N PRO A 6 -13.73 -18.70 -23.83
CA PRO A 6 -14.15 -17.86 -22.70
C PRO A 6 -13.54 -18.33 -21.37
N VAL A 7 -13.29 -19.63 -21.22
CA VAL A 7 -12.64 -20.21 -20.03
C VAL A 7 -11.20 -19.71 -19.88
N THR A 8 -10.42 -19.71 -20.96
CA THR A 8 -9.02 -19.26 -20.92
C THR A 8 -8.90 -17.78 -20.55
N THR A 9 -9.83 -16.95 -20.99
CA THR A 9 -9.85 -15.52 -20.65
C THR A 9 -10.23 -15.27 -19.18
N ILE A 10 -11.13 -16.07 -18.61
CA ILE A 10 -11.50 -15.97 -17.19
C ILE A 10 -10.33 -16.38 -16.31
N LEU A 11 -9.68 -17.50 -16.62
CA LEU A 11 -8.57 -18.04 -15.83
C LEU A 11 -7.34 -17.11 -15.87
N LEU A 12 -7.02 -16.53 -17.03
CA LEU A 12 -5.99 -15.48 -17.16
C LEU A 12 -6.32 -14.25 -16.32
N ARG A 13 -7.58 -13.80 -16.33
CA ARG A 13 -8.04 -12.65 -15.54
C ARG A 13 -7.91 -12.92 -14.04
N GLU A 14 -8.27 -14.12 -13.58
CA GLU A 14 -8.13 -14.54 -12.18
C GLU A 14 -6.67 -14.63 -11.74
N CYS A 15 -5.79 -15.24 -12.56
CA CYS A 15 -4.37 -15.34 -12.26
C CYS A 15 -3.70 -13.96 -12.22
N VAL A 16 -3.97 -13.10 -13.20
CA VAL A 16 -3.42 -11.73 -13.24
C VAL A 16 -3.95 -10.91 -12.07
N GLY A 17 -5.25 -11.00 -11.78
CA GLY A 17 -5.87 -10.29 -10.66
C GLY A 17 -5.30 -10.73 -9.31
N THR A 18 -5.18 -12.04 -9.09
CA THR A 18 -4.59 -12.60 -7.86
C THR A 18 -3.12 -12.25 -7.74
N GLY A 19 -2.35 -12.37 -8.83
CA GLY A 19 -0.94 -12.01 -8.86
C GLY A 19 -0.72 -10.55 -8.49
N LEU A 20 -1.47 -9.64 -9.12
CA LEU A 20 -1.43 -8.21 -8.80
C LEU A 20 -1.79 -7.94 -7.34
N ALA A 21 -2.85 -8.60 -6.82
CA ALA A 21 -3.26 -8.47 -5.44
C ALA A 21 -2.15 -8.87 -4.46
N VAL A 22 -1.58 -10.06 -4.65
CA VAL A 22 -0.51 -10.58 -3.77
C VAL A 22 0.72 -9.69 -3.82
N SER A 23 1.21 -9.32 -5.01
CA SER A 23 2.40 -8.47 -5.12
C SER A 23 2.19 -7.09 -4.51
N ALA A 24 1.01 -6.51 -4.70
CA ALA A 24 0.74 -5.15 -4.24
C ALA A 24 0.53 -5.10 -2.72
N PHE A 25 -0.16 -6.08 -2.12
CA PHE A 25 -0.28 -6.18 -0.67
C PHE A 25 1.06 -6.53 0.00
N ALA A 26 1.86 -7.42 -0.58
CA ALA A 26 3.20 -7.71 -0.06
C ALA A 26 4.09 -6.46 -0.07
N TYR A 27 4.03 -5.68 -1.15
CA TYR A 27 4.81 -4.45 -1.27
C TYR A 27 4.33 -3.35 -0.29
N SER A 28 3.02 -3.19 -0.10
CA SER A 28 2.47 -2.29 0.93
C SER A 28 2.92 -2.71 2.34
N GLY A 29 2.84 -4.00 2.67
CA GLY A 29 3.35 -4.52 3.95
C GLY A 29 4.84 -4.22 4.14
N TRP A 30 5.65 -4.37 3.09
CA TRP A 30 7.07 -4.02 3.11
C TRP A 30 7.31 -2.52 3.38
N ILE A 31 6.63 -1.62 2.65
CA ILE A 31 6.76 -0.18 2.86
C ILE A 31 6.36 0.20 4.28
N THR A 32 5.24 -0.33 4.76
CA THR A 32 4.77 -0.10 6.13
C THR A 32 5.83 -0.50 7.15
N THR A 33 6.43 -1.69 6.99
CA THR A 33 7.46 -2.20 7.91
C THR A 33 8.72 -1.33 7.91
N VAL A 34 9.25 -1.00 6.71
CA VAL A 34 10.45 -0.16 6.56
C VAL A 34 10.21 1.21 7.16
N THR A 35 9.07 1.84 6.87
CA THR A 35 8.81 3.18 7.36
C THR A 35 8.52 3.25 8.86
N ILE A 36 8.03 2.17 9.48
CA ILE A 36 7.89 2.09 10.94
C ILE A 36 9.26 1.89 11.58
N ALA A 37 10.07 0.97 11.05
CA ALA A 37 11.42 0.72 11.56
C ALA A 37 12.29 1.99 11.51
N ASP A 38 12.24 2.70 10.38
CA ASP A 38 12.95 3.97 10.17
C ASP A 38 12.46 5.08 11.12
N LEU A 39 11.14 5.17 11.34
CA LEU A 39 10.61 6.13 12.31
C LEU A 39 11.09 5.81 13.74
N LEU A 40 11.04 4.53 14.13
CA LEU A 40 11.46 4.09 15.46
C LEU A 40 12.97 4.29 15.70
N SER A 41 13.81 4.08 14.69
CA SER A 41 15.26 4.26 14.82
C SER A 41 15.66 5.73 15.01
N HIS A 42 14.89 6.66 14.44
CA HIS A 42 15.17 8.09 14.52
C HIS A 42 14.31 8.83 15.56
N LEU A 43 13.60 8.12 16.44
CA LEU A 43 12.86 8.74 17.56
C LEU A 43 13.78 9.51 18.51
N THR A 44 15.05 9.12 18.63
CA THR A 44 16.03 9.76 19.51
C THR A 44 16.79 10.90 18.83
N HIS A 45 16.75 10.98 17.49
CA HIS A 45 17.45 11.98 16.65
C HIS A 45 16.47 12.47 15.55
N PRO A 46 15.41 13.21 15.94
CA PRO A 46 14.32 13.57 15.05
C PRO A 46 14.72 14.44 13.85
N GLU A 47 15.84 15.16 13.96
CA GLU A 47 16.46 15.95 12.88
C GLU A 47 16.88 15.11 11.66
N GLU A 48 17.11 13.81 11.86
CA GLU A 48 17.47 12.89 10.79
C GLU A 48 16.23 12.34 10.05
N ILE A 49 15.01 12.61 10.55
CA ILE A 49 13.78 12.13 9.94
C ILE A 49 13.51 12.85 8.61
N ARG A 50 13.65 12.12 7.51
CA ARG A 50 13.46 12.64 6.15
C ARG A 50 11.97 12.74 5.81
N PHE A 51 11.32 13.84 6.21
CA PHE A 51 9.89 14.11 5.95
C PHE A 51 9.45 13.80 4.50
N LYS A 52 10.23 14.25 3.50
CA LYS A 52 9.93 14.00 2.07
C LYS A 52 9.90 12.51 1.71
N LEU A 53 10.79 11.72 2.31
CA LEU A 53 10.85 10.28 2.08
C LEU A 53 9.63 9.59 2.70
N HIS A 54 9.25 9.94 3.94
CA HIS A 54 8.04 9.42 4.56
C HIS A 54 6.77 9.80 3.81
N ALA A 55 6.68 11.03 3.30
CA ALA A 55 5.55 11.47 2.48
C ALA A 55 5.42 10.63 1.20
N PHE A 56 6.54 10.42 0.51
CA PHE A 56 6.60 9.61 -0.71
C PHE A 56 6.21 8.16 -0.42
N LEU A 57 6.78 7.56 0.63
CA LEU A 57 6.50 6.17 1.00
C LEU A 57 5.06 5.98 1.47
N ALA A 58 4.47 6.93 2.19
CA ALA A 58 3.05 6.89 2.58
C ALA A 58 2.12 6.93 1.35
N ALA A 59 2.41 7.79 0.38
CA ALA A 59 1.65 7.83 -0.87
C ALA A 59 1.79 6.53 -1.68
N LEU A 60 3.01 5.98 -1.75
CA LEU A 60 3.30 4.72 -2.44
C LEU A 60 2.61 3.53 -1.76
N ASP A 61 2.59 3.49 -0.43
CA ASP A 61 1.90 2.47 0.36
C ASP A 61 0.39 2.50 0.09
N CYS A 62 -0.22 3.68 0.12
CA CYS A 62 -1.64 3.83 -0.22
C CYS A 62 -1.93 3.37 -1.66
N LEU A 63 -1.12 3.81 -2.63
CA LEU A 63 -1.30 3.44 -4.04
C LEU A 63 -1.18 1.93 -4.25
N THR A 64 -0.20 1.29 -3.60
CA THR A 64 0.04 -0.15 -3.73
C THR A 64 -1.06 -0.95 -3.04
N TRP A 65 -1.55 -0.52 -1.89
CA TRP A 65 -2.72 -1.14 -1.28
C TRP A 65 -3.95 -1.10 -2.21
N TRP A 66 -4.26 0.06 -2.79
CA TRP A 66 -5.40 0.21 -3.71
C TRP A 66 -5.21 -0.53 -5.03
N ALA A 67 -3.97 -0.65 -5.53
CA ALA A 67 -3.65 -1.53 -6.65
C ALA A 67 -3.96 -3.00 -6.32
N GLY A 68 -3.68 -3.45 -5.09
CA GLY A 68 -4.04 -4.78 -4.62
C GLY A 68 -5.54 -5.03 -4.56
N VAL A 69 -6.30 -4.04 -4.07
CA VAL A 69 -7.78 -4.04 -4.12
C VAL A 69 -8.28 -4.14 -5.57
N GLY A 70 -7.65 -3.40 -6.49
CA GLY A 70 -7.90 -3.49 -7.93
C GLY A 70 -7.66 -4.91 -8.48
N GLY A 71 -6.56 -5.54 -8.08
CA GLY A 71 -6.24 -6.94 -8.40
C GLY A 71 -7.33 -7.92 -7.95
N LEU A 72 -7.82 -7.79 -6.71
CA LEU A 72 -8.92 -8.61 -6.20
C LEU A 72 -10.21 -8.43 -7.03
N ARG A 73 -10.56 -7.19 -7.39
CA ARG A 73 -11.72 -6.93 -8.26
C ARG A 73 -11.52 -7.50 -9.66
N LEU A 74 -10.29 -7.42 -10.19
CA LEU A 74 -9.93 -8.06 -11.46
C LEU A 74 -10.13 -9.57 -11.37
N ALA A 75 -9.73 -10.21 -10.27
CA ALA A 75 -9.98 -11.64 -10.06
C ALA A 75 -11.47 -12.00 -9.80
N GLY A 76 -12.37 -11.02 -9.75
CA GLY A 76 -13.80 -11.25 -9.52
C GLY A 76 -14.20 -11.33 -8.05
N TRP A 77 -13.28 -11.04 -7.13
CA TRP A 77 -13.53 -11.05 -5.69
C TRP A 77 -14.24 -9.76 -5.26
N ARG A 78 -14.97 -9.83 -4.13
CA ARG A 78 -15.54 -8.66 -3.46
C ARG A 78 -14.63 -8.24 -2.31
N PRO A 79 -13.76 -7.24 -2.47
CA PRO A 79 -12.75 -6.88 -1.47
C PRO A 79 -13.33 -5.95 -0.39
N THR A 80 -14.39 -6.35 0.31
CA THR A 80 -15.01 -5.51 1.37
C THR A 80 -14.05 -5.24 2.53
N TRP A 81 -13.40 -6.28 3.05
CA TRP A 81 -12.42 -6.14 4.14
C TRP A 81 -11.13 -5.40 3.72
N PRO A 82 -10.51 -5.70 2.56
CA PRO A 82 -9.35 -4.94 2.07
C PRO A 82 -9.64 -3.45 1.85
N VAL A 83 -10.86 -3.09 1.44
CA VAL A 83 -11.28 -1.68 1.33
C VAL A 83 -11.31 -1.00 2.71
N ALA A 84 -11.86 -1.67 3.73
CA ALA A 84 -11.89 -1.13 5.09
C ALA A 84 -10.48 -0.88 5.63
N ILE A 85 -9.54 -1.80 5.38
CA ILE A 85 -8.14 -1.61 5.78
C ILE A 85 -7.46 -0.51 4.97
N GLY A 86 -7.73 -0.41 3.66
CA GLY A 86 -7.16 0.66 2.85
C GLY A 86 -7.55 2.05 3.36
N LEU A 87 -8.79 2.20 3.81
CA LEU A 87 -9.24 3.44 4.46
C LEU A 87 -8.55 3.67 5.81
N ALA A 88 -8.36 2.62 6.62
CA ALA A 88 -7.62 2.72 7.88
C ALA A 88 -6.14 3.09 7.65
N LEU A 89 -5.49 2.53 6.63
CA LEU A 89 -4.10 2.84 6.26
C LEU A 89 -3.93 4.29 5.83
N ILE A 90 -4.90 4.85 5.09
CA ILE A 90 -4.91 6.28 4.75
C ILE A 90 -4.95 7.12 6.05
N ALA A 91 -5.82 6.77 6.99
CA ALA A 91 -5.93 7.50 8.26
C ALA A 91 -4.64 7.42 9.07
N ILE A 92 -4.06 6.23 9.22
CA ILE A 92 -2.79 6.00 9.94
C ILE A 92 -1.64 6.76 9.27
N SER A 93 -1.53 6.68 7.95
CA SER A 93 -0.51 7.39 7.17
C SER A 93 -0.62 8.90 7.34
N THR A 94 -1.85 9.43 7.36
CA THR A 94 -2.09 10.86 7.58
C THR A 94 -1.66 11.27 8.99
N ILE A 95 -2.02 10.50 10.02
CA ILE A 95 -1.59 10.75 11.40
C ILE A 95 -0.07 10.74 11.52
N LYS A 96 0.59 9.74 10.91
CA LYS A 96 2.05 9.65 10.88
C LYS A 96 2.68 10.88 10.24
N MET A 97 2.16 11.33 9.11
CA MET A 97 2.69 12.51 8.41
C MET A 97 2.52 13.79 9.21
N ILE A 98 1.39 13.94 9.92
CA ILE A 98 1.18 15.06 10.86
C ILE A 98 2.22 14.98 11.98
N ALA A 99 2.40 13.82 12.60
CA ALA A 99 3.36 13.63 13.68
C ALA A 99 4.80 13.96 13.24
N VAL A 100 5.24 13.42 12.09
CA VAL A 100 6.58 13.71 11.54
C VAL A 100 6.73 15.19 11.18
N GLY A 101 5.70 15.82 10.64
CA GLY A 101 5.71 17.26 10.34
C GLY A 101 5.82 18.13 11.59
N VAL A 102 5.09 17.77 12.66
CA VAL A 102 5.17 18.45 13.96
C VAL A 102 6.56 18.26 14.57
N ILE A 103 7.05 17.02 14.62
CA ILE A 103 8.39 16.71 15.15
C ILE A 103 9.47 17.50 14.39
N GLY A 104 9.45 17.49 13.06
CA GLY A 104 10.43 18.23 12.26
C GLY A 104 10.31 19.75 12.34
N HIS A 105 9.18 20.30 12.80
CA HIS A 105 9.03 21.74 13.02
C HIS A 105 9.53 22.18 14.41
N TYR A 106 9.47 21.29 15.41
CA TYR A 106 9.84 21.59 16.81
C TYR A 106 11.16 20.98 17.26
N ALA A 107 11.79 20.11 16.47
CA ALA A 107 13.18 19.69 16.60
C ALA A 107 14.12 20.79 16.08
#